data_AF-A0A3L7U6H1-F1
#
_entry.id   AF-A0A3L7U6H1-F1
#
_cell.length_a   1.000
_cell.length_b   1.000
_cell.length_c   1.000
_cell.angle_alpha   90.00
_cell.angle_beta   90.00
_cell.angle_gamma   90.00
#
_symmetry.space_group_name_H-M   'P 1'
#
loop_
_entity.id
_entity.type
_entity.pdbx_description
1 polymer ?
#
loop_
_entity_poly.entity_id
_entity_poly.type
_entity_poly.pdbx_seq_one_letter_code
_entity_poly.pdbx_strand_id
1 'polypeptide(L)'
;MGIQDIVFTGLIQNRKLSEITGPEFFNALMACGWKEGTGTHFFQQLRKDGPSRGISTPAELVRAVSSGTSEPGRDGTTIHRICSRSAYIVFNATTRTLITFSQGNPPQGWDIEKAIQHLRTKAGPPYGVGKCATFVREAIEAGGLAISRSGSGSAKDYGPRLVQARFVAQLGQGAPYQKGDVAVIDGFLKSAAEGIKKDHVDGHLAMYDGTQWISDFKQTGNTPYPGSDYEKAKPKVVIYRYNT
;
A
#
# COMPACT_ATOMS: atom_id res chain seq x y z
N MET A 1 -13.78 -0.61 23.67
CA MET A 1 -13.22 -1.93 23.97
C MET A 1 -12.21 -2.26 22.88
N GLY A 2 -10.93 -2.26 23.22
CA GLY A 2 -9.81 -2.53 22.31
C GLY A 2 -9.37 -3.99 22.36
N ILE A 3 -8.43 -4.38 21.49
CA ILE A 3 -7.87 -5.74 21.47
C ILE A 3 -7.23 -6.13 22.81
N GLN A 4 -6.79 -5.15 23.62
CA GLN A 4 -6.24 -5.38 24.96
C GLN A 4 -7.28 -5.82 26.00
N ASP A 5 -8.58 -5.71 25.70
CA ASP A 5 -9.65 -6.15 26.60
C ASP A 5 -9.98 -7.64 26.43
N ILE A 6 -9.28 -8.37 25.53
CA ILE A 6 -9.43 -9.82 25.40
C ILE A 6 -8.84 -10.50 26.63
N VAL A 7 -9.66 -11.28 27.33
CA VAL A 7 -9.24 -12.05 28.51
C VAL A 7 -9.80 -13.46 28.42
N PHE A 8 -8.93 -14.43 28.17
CA PHE A 8 -9.32 -15.84 28.22
C PHE A 8 -9.39 -16.32 29.67
N THR A 9 -10.51 -16.93 30.07
CA THR A 9 -10.75 -17.43 31.42
C THR A 9 -10.82 -18.95 31.47
N GLY A 10 -10.69 -19.54 32.66
CA GLY A 10 -10.80 -20.98 32.88
C GLY A 10 -9.59 -21.77 32.38
N LEU A 11 -9.78 -23.07 32.11
CA LEU A 11 -8.66 -23.98 31.77
C LEU A 11 -7.98 -23.63 30.44
N ILE A 12 -8.71 -23.05 29.48
CA ILE A 12 -8.18 -22.78 28.15
C ILE A 12 -7.01 -21.79 28.18
N GLN A 13 -6.98 -20.86 29.14
CA GLN A 13 -5.98 -19.79 29.20
C GLN A 13 -4.54 -20.31 29.31
N ASN A 14 -4.35 -21.47 29.94
CA ASN A 14 -3.03 -22.08 30.19
C ASN A 14 -2.77 -23.34 29.34
N ARG A 15 -3.72 -23.74 28.49
CA ARG A 15 -3.51 -24.87 27.56
C ARG A 15 -2.60 -24.44 26.42
N LYS A 16 -1.77 -25.36 25.93
CA LYS A 16 -0.92 -25.11 24.77
C LYS A 16 -1.80 -24.90 23.54
N LEU A 17 -1.47 -23.90 22.71
CA LEU A 17 -2.17 -23.63 21.45
C LEU A 17 -2.20 -24.85 20.53
N SER A 18 -1.15 -25.70 20.55
CA SER A 18 -1.10 -26.96 19.80
C SER A 18 -2.15 -27.99 20.22
N GLU A 19 -2.64 -27.90 21.45
CA GLU A 19 -3.60 -28.83 22.07
C GLU A 19 -5.02 -28.27 22.08
N ILE A 20 -5.22 -27.01 21.68
CA ILE A 20 -6.52 -26.34 21.60
C ILE A 20 -7.06 -26.52 20.18
N THR A 21 -8.28 -27.04 20.07
CA THR A 21 -8.99 -27.14 18.78
C THR A 21 -9.47 -25.76 18.34
N GLY A 22 -9.68 -25.58 17.02
CA GLY A 22 -10.25 -24.34 16.49
C GLY A 22 -11.55 -23.93 17.19
N PRO A 23 -12.57 -24.80 17.27
CA PRO A 23 -13.82 -24.50 17.95
C PRO A 23 -13.67 -24.08 19.42
N GLU A 24 -12.79 -24.73 20.19
CA GLU A 24 -12.52 -24.33 21.58
C GLU A 24 -11.97 -22.91 21.66
N PHE A 25 -10.97 -22.59 20.83
CA PHE A 25 -10.39 -21.24 20.79
C PHE A 25 -11.41 -20.19 20.38
N PHE A 26 -12.19 -20.47 19.32
CA PHE A 26 -13.19 -19.52 18.81
C PHE A 26 -14.34 -19.32 19.80
N ASN A 27 -14.80 -20.36 20.49
CA ASN A 27 -15.81 -20.22 21.56
C ASN A 27 -15.29 -19.32 22.69
N ALA A 28 -14.04 -19.48 23.10
CA ALA A 28 -13.44 -18.63 24.13
C ALA A 28 -13.22 -17.19 23.63
N LEU A 29 -12.84 -17.00 22.37
CA LEU A 29 -12.72 -15.68 21.75
C LEU A 29 -14.09 -14.98 21.66
N MET A 30 -15.14 -15.72 21.29
CA MET A 30 -16.54 -15.24 21.28
C MET A 30 -17.02 -14.85 22.68
N ALA A 31 -16.64 -15.60 23.72
CA ALA A 31 -16.94 -15.24 25.10
C ALA A 31 -16.28 -13.91 25.52
N CYS A 32 -15.18 -13.50 24.88
CA CYS A 32 -14.57 -12.18 25.03
C CYS A 32 -15.27 -11.08 24.22
N GLY A 33 -16.29 -11.42 23.42
CA GLY A 33 -16.95 -10.51 22.48
C GLY A 33 -16.18 -10.27 21.19
N TRP A 34 -15.23 -11.15 20.85
CA TRP A 34 -14.41 -11.09 19.64
C TRP A 34 -14.67 -12.30 18.74
N LYS A 35 -14.34 -12.18 17.46
CA LYS A 35 -14.41 -13.28 16.51
C LYS A 35 -13.22 -13.27 15.56
N GLU A 36 -12.99 -14.38 14.87
CA GLU A 36 -12.09 -14.42 13.72
C GLU A 36 -12.84 -13.99 12.45
N GLY A 37 -12.14 -13.35 11.52
CA GLY A 37 -12.68 -12.97 10.22
C GLY A 37 -12.96 -14.17 9.34
N THR A 38 -14.03 -14.12 8.55
CA THR A 38 -14.37 -15.18 7.60
C THR A 38 -13.26 -15.36 6.56
N GLY A 39 -12.85 -16.61 6.32
CA GLY A 39 -11.77 -16.92 5.37
C GLY A 39 -10.39 -16.46 5.80
N THR A 40 -10.22 -16.07 7.07
CA THR A 40 -8.92 -15.72 7.64
C THR A 40 -8.32 -16.90 8.38
N HIS A 41 -7.02 -16.81 8.67
CA HIS A 41 -6.24 -17.90 9.29
C HIS A 41 -5.54 -17.44 10.57
N PHE A 42 -6.13 -16.49 11.32
CA PHE A 42 -5.54 -15.94 12.53
C PHE A 42 -5.14 -17.05 13.52
N PHE A 43 -6.05 -17.94 13.92
CA PHE A 43 -5.73 -18.96 14.93
C PHE A 43 -4.74 -19.99 14.40
N GLN A 44 -4.83 -20.35 13.12
CA GLN A 44 -3.88 -21.26 12.48
C GLN A 44 -2.47 -20.67 12.44
N GLN A 45 -2.33 -19.39 12.08
CA GLN A 45 -1.05 -18.68 12.06
C GLN A 45 -0.50 -18.49 13.47
N LEU A 46 -1.34 -18.09 14.43
CA LEU A 46 -0.95 -17.96 15.83
C LEU A 46 -0.40 -19.27 16.38
N ARG A 47 -1.09 -20.38 16.14
CA ARG A 47 -0.65 -21.71 16.58
C ARG A 47 0.65 -22.16 15.91
N LYS A 48 0.87 -21.79 14.66
CA LYS A 48 2.08 -22.13 13.89
C LYS A 48 3.29 -21.30 14.33
N ASP A 49 3.14 -19.98 14.39
CA ASP A 49 4.24 -19.03 14.49
C ASP A 49 4.41 -18.42 15.90
N GLY A 50 3.34 -18.40 16.69
CA GLY A 50 3.32 -17.87 18.06
C GLY A 50 4.35 -18.49 19.02
N PRO A 51 4.53 -19.83 19.05
CA PRO A 51 5.49 -20.47 19.96
C PRO A 51 6.92 -19.95 19.79
N SER A 52 7.33 -19.65 18.54
CA SER A 52 8.66 -19.09 18.23
C SER A 52 8.87 -17.66 18.75
N ARG A 53 7.83 -17.04 19.35
CA ARG A 53 7.80 -15.69 19.91
C ARG A 53 7.35 -15.68 21.37
N GLY A 54 7.35 -16.84 22.03
CA GLY A 54 6.92 -16.97 23.43
C GLY A 54 5.42 -16.92 23.63
N ILE A 55 4.62 -17.14 22.57
CA ILE A 55 3.17 -17.25 22.65
C ILE A 55 2.78 -18.70 22.39
N SER A 56 2.77 -19.52 23.43
CA SER A 56 2.37 -20.92 23.38
C SER A 56 0.99 -21.17 23.99
N THR A 57 0.42 -20.18 24.68
CA THR A 57 -0.88 -20.27 25.38
C THR A 57 -1.73 -19.01 25.12
N PRO A 58 -3.06 -19.07 25.30
CA PRO A 58 -3.90 -17.87 25.21
C PRO A 58 -3.56 -16.80 26.26
N ALA A 59 -3.12 -17.18 27.46
CA ALA A 59 -2.67 -16.21 28.47
C ALA A 59 -1.41 -15.44 28.01
N GLU A 60 -0.47 -16.11 27.35
CA GLU A 60 0.70 -15.45 26.77
C GLU A 60 0.34 -14.53 25.60
N LEU A 61 -0.66 -14.90 24.78
CA LEU A 61 -1.20 -14.01 23.75
C LEU A 61 -1.73 -12.72 24.39
N VAL A 62 -2.52 -12.82 25.46
CA VAL A 62 -3.06 -11.65 26.18
C VAL A 62 -1.94 -10.77 26.73
N ARG A 63 -0.87 -11.36 27.29
CA ARG A 63 0.30 -10.59 27.74
C ARG A 63 1.03 -9.90 26.58
N ALA A 64 1.20 -10.59 25.45
CA ALA A 64 1.84 -10.03 24.27
C ALA A 64 1.02 -8.85 23.69
N VAL A 65 -0.31 -8.97 23.69
CA VAL A 65 -1.23 -7.89 23.29
C VAL A 65 -1.22 -6.74 24.29
N SER A 66 -1.21 -7.01 25.60
CA SER A 66 -1.20 -5.94 26.61
C SER A 66 0.07 -5.08 26.55
N SER A 67 1.21 -5.69 26.21
CA SER A 67 2.50 -5.01 26.04
C SER A 67 2.70 -4.39 24.65
N GLY A 68 1.74 -4.58 23.73
CA GLY A 68 1.83 -4.13 22.36
C GLY A 68 1.41 -2.68 22.13
N THR A 69 1.58 -2.22 20.89
CA THR A 69 1.17 -0.88 20.44
C THR A 69 0.34 -0.97 19.17
N SER A 70 -0.68 -0.13 19.06
CA SER A 70 -1.55 -0.06 17.88
C SER A 70 -1.16 1.06 16.94
N GLU A 71 -1.20 0.78 15.64
CA GLU A 71 -1.09 1.77 14.56
C GLU A 71 -2.24 1.57 13.55
N PRO A 72 -2.71 2.63 12.86
CA PRO A 72 -3.74 2.49 11.83
C PRO A 72 -3.34 1.48 10.75
N GLY A 73 -4.27 0.60 10.39
CA GLY A 73 -4.15 -0.33 9.26
C GLY A 73 -4.89 0.16 8.02
N ARG A 74 -5.06 -0.71 7.03
CA ARG A 74 -5.84 -0.45 5.79
C ARG A 74 -7.32 -0.70 6.02
N ASP A 75 -8.20 -0.10 5.20
CA ASP A 75 -9.64 -0.41 5.18
C ASP A 75 -10.32 -0.39 6.56
N GLY A 76 -9.94 0.56 7.42
CA GLY A 76 -10.49 0.69 8.78
C GLY A 76 -10.02 -0.40 9.76
N THR A 77 -9.03 -1.20 9.39
CA THR A 77 -8.33 -2.12 10.30
C THR A 77 -7.30 -1.39 11.16
N THR A 78 -6.81 -2.07 12.18
CA THR A 78 -5.74 -1.64 13.08
C THR A 78 -4.69 -2.73 13.11
N ILE A 79 -3.42 -2.32 13.08
CA ILE A 79 -2.28 -3.20 13.26
C ILE A 79 -1.81 -3.07 14.71
N HIS A 80 -1.72 -4.18 15.42
CA HIS A 80 -1.19 -4.24 16.77
C HIS A 80 0.18 -4.93 16.78
N ARG A 81 1.25 -4.18 17.05
CA ARG A 81 2.61 -4.69 17.15
C ARG A 81 2.83 -5.33 18.52
N ILE A 82 3.31 -6.57 18.53
CA ILE A 82 3.57 -7.37 19.74
C ILE A 82 4.97 -7.99 19.70
N CYS A 83 5.41 -8.61 20.79
CA CYS A 83 6.70 -9.31 20.89
C CYS A 83 7.89 -8.45 20.43
N SER A 84 8.05 -7.25 21.01
CA SER A 84 9.09 -6.29 20.62
C SER A 84 9.07 -5.95 19.11
N ARG A 85 7.86 -5.83 18.54
CA ARG A 85 7.60 -5.55 17.12
C ARG A 85 8.07 -6.64 16.14
N SER A 86 8.39 -7.84 16.64
CA SER A 86 8.76 -9.00 15.80
C SER A 86 7.56 -9.79 15.27
N ALA A 87 6.34 -9.45 15.72
CA ALA A 87 5.07 -9.96 15.22
C ALA A 87 3.97 -8.88 15.30
N TYR A 88 2.87 -9.12 14.60
CA TYR A 88 1.72 -8.22 14.59
C TYR A 88 0.40 -8.98 14.46
N ILE A 89 -0.66 -8.32 14.90
CA ILE A 89 -2.05 -8.74 14.71
C ILE A 89 -2.77 -7.67 13.90
N VAL A 90 -3.47 -8.06 12.83
CA VAL A 90 -4.43 -7.16 12.16
C VAL A 90 -5.81 -7.47 12.70
N PHE A 91 -6.55 -6.43 13.06
CA PHE A 91 -7.92 -6.56 13.56
C PHE A 91 -8.78 -5.38 13.14
N ASN A 92 -10.10 -5.53 13.19
CA ASN A 92 -11.05 -4.43 13.08
C ASN A 92 -11.67 -4.19 14.47
N ALA A 93 -11.46 -2.99 15.02
CA ALA A 93 -11.95 -2.63 16.36
C ALA A 93 -13.47 -2.47 16.39
N THR A 94 -14.06 -1.93 15.33
CA THR A 94 -15.51 -1.68 15.21
C THR A 94 -16.29 -2.99 15.18
N THR A 95 -15.83 -3.96 14.39
CA THR A 95 -16.49 -5.28 14.25
C THR A 95 -15.94 -6.33 15.20
N ARG A 96 -14.98 -5.97 16.07
CA ARG A 96 -14.29 -6.85 17.02
C ARG A 96 -13.80 -8.15 16.37
N THR A 97 -13.14 -8.00 15.23
CA THR A 97 -12.72 -9.12 14.38
C THR A 97 -11.21 -9.20 14.31
N LEU A 98 -10.63 -10.34 14.70
CA LEU A 98 -9.22 -10.67 14.47
C LEU A 98 -9.05 -11.22 13.05
N ILE A 99 -8.06 -10.70 12.31
CA ILE A 99 -7.89 -10.96 10.88
C ILE A 99 -6.63 -11.77 10.61
N THR A 100 -5.48 -11.35 11.14
CA THR A 100 -4.22 -12.09 10.90
C THR A 100 -3.31 -12.02 12.09
N PHE A 101 -2.52 -13.07 12.29
CA PHE A 101 -1.33 -13.06 13.12
C PHE A 101 -0.16 -13.33 12.19
N SER A 102 0.88 -12.51 12.21
CA SER A 102 2.06 -12.79 11.40
C SER A 102 3.31 -12.26 12.05
N GLN A 103 4.43 -12.92 11.74
CA GLN A 103 5.76 -12.46 12.10
C GLN A 103 6.24 -11.31 11.21
N GLY A 104 7.27 -10.62 11.68
CA GLY A 104 7.95 -9.55 10.96
C GLY A 104 7.17 -8.24 10.95
N ASN A 105 7.31 -7.50 9.86
CA ASN A 105 6.58 -6.26 9.66
C ASN A 105 5.24 -6.54 8.97
N PRO A 106 4.15 -5.85 9.37
CA PRO A 106 2.92 -5.82 8.60
C PRO A 106 3.23 -5.32 7.19
N PRO A 107 2.52 -5.81 6.16
CA PRO A 107 2.56 -5.18 4.86
C PRO A 107 2.14 -3.73 5.04
N GLN A 108 3.10 -2.80 4.98
CA GLN A 108 2.79 -1.40 5.06
C GLN A 108 1.84 -1.08 3.89
N GLY A 109 0.78 -0.33 4.17
CA GLY A 109 0.12 0.48 3.15
C GLY A 109 1.14 1.16 2.26
N TRP A 110 0.76 1.51 1.03
CA TRP A 110 1.58 2.47 0.33
C TRP A 110 1.51 3.80 1.07
N ASP A 111 2.63 4.28 1.60
CA ASP A 111 2.76 5.56 2.26
C ASP A 111 2.84 6.67 1.21
N ILE A 112 1.66 7.12 0.78
CA ILE A 112 1.50 8.14 -0.27
C ILE A 112 2.22 9.44 0.11
N GLU A 113 2.22 9.81 1.40
CA GLU A 113 2.90 11.02 1.87
C GLU A 113 4.42 10.92 1.67
N LYS A 114 5.03 9.78 2.03
CA LYS A 114 6.46 9.57 1.76
C LYS A 114 6.76 9.53 0.27
N ALA A 115 5.90 8.93 -0.54
CA ALA A 115 6.08 8.91 -1.99
C ALA A 115 6.09 10.32 -2.58
N ILE A 116 5.08 11.13 -2.24
CA ILE A 116 4.98 12.52 -2.70
C ILE A 116 6.11 13.38 -2.15
N GLN A 117 6.49 13.22 -0.88
CA GLN A 117 7.60 13.96 -0.30
C GLN A 117 8.92 13.63 -1.00
N HIS A 118 9.16 12.36 -1.31
CA HIS A 118 10.32 11.93 -2.08
C HIS A 118 10.34 12.62 -3.45
N LEU A 119 9.23 12.56 -4.18
CA LEU A 119 9.12 13.13 -5.51
C LEU A 119 9.32 14.65 -5.51
N ARG A 120 8.70 15.37 -4.57
CA ARG A 120 8.88 16.83 -4.39
C ARG A 120 10.32 17.22 -4.09
N THR A 121 11.03 16.41 -3.29
CA THR A 121 12.41 16.69 -2.87
C THR A 121 13.41 16.40 -3.99
N LYS A 122 13.10 15.41 -4.84
CA LYS A 122 13.98 15.01 -5.96
C LYS A 122 13.72 15.79 -7.24
N ALA A 123 12.51 16.32 -7.44
CA ALA A 123 12.14 17.09 -8.61
C ALA A 123 13.16 18.20 -8.93
N GLY A 124 13.73 18.16 -10.13
CA GLY A 124 14.72 19.12 -10.59
C GLY A 124 14.08 20.49 -10.92
N PRO A 125 14.78 21.61 -10.66
CA PRO A 125 14.39 22.91 -11.17
C PRO A 125 14.93 23.17 -12.59
N PRO A 126 14.23 23.89 -13.48
CA PRO A 126 12.78 23.99 -13.66
C PRO A 126 12.23 22.96 -14.67
N TYR A 127 13.11 22.12 -15.24
CA TYR A 127 12.79 21.09 -16.23
C TYR A 127 13.32 19.73 -15.79
N GLY A 128 12.71 18.66 -16.31
CA GLY A 128 13.14 17.30 -16.08
C GLY A 128 14.46 16.95 -16.76
N VAL A 129 15.04 15.82 -16.35
CA VAL A 129 16.27 15.25 -16.92
C VAL A 129 15.98 14.06 -17.85
N GLY A 130 14.74 13.89 -18.27
CA GLY A 130 14.29 12.77 -19.11
C GLY A 130 14.24 11.45 -18.33
N LYS A 131 14.03 11.51 -17.01
CA LYS A 131 14.02 10.32 -16.12
C LYS A 131 12.73 10.21 -15.32
N CYS A 132 11.62 10.71 -15.86
CA CYS A 132 10.29 10.69 -15.24
C CYS A 132 9.92 9.31 -14.68
N ALA A 133 10.12 8.25 -15.48
CA ALA A 133 9.88 6.87 -15.10
C ALA A 133 10.65 6.44 -13.82
N THR A 134 11.93 6.79 -13.76
CA THR A 134 12.82 6.48 -12.63
C THR A 134 12.37 7.21 -11.36
N PHE A 135 12.04 8.50 -11.47
CA PHE A 135 11.70 9.33 -10.31
C PHE A 135 10.36 8.93 -9.70
N VAL A 136 9.35 8.66 -10.54
CA VAL A 136 8.05 8.17 -10.08
C VAL A 136 8.19 6.78 -9.47
N ARG A 137 9.00 5.88 -10.05
CA ARG A 137 9.30 4.58 -9.45
C ARG A 137 9.93 4.73 -8.06
N GLU A 138 10.95 5.56 -7.92
CA GLU A 138 11.65 5.78 -6.65
C GLU A 138 10.74 6.40 -5.60
N ALA A 139 9.82 7.28 -5.99
CA ALA A 139 8.78 7.78 -5.11
C ALA A 139 7.84 6.66 -4.63
N ILE A 140 7.37 5.79 -5.53
CA ILE A 140 6.53 4.65 -5.13
C ILE A 140 7.28 3.73 -4.16
N GLU A 141 8.55 3.44 -4.44
CA GLU A 141 9.45 2.64 -3.58
C GLU A 141 9.70 3.30 -2.22
N ALA A 142 9.87 4.62 -2.17
CA ALA A 142 10.00 5.39 -0.93
C ALA A 142 8.73 5.35 -0.08
N GLY A 143 7.56 5.21 -0.71
CA GLY A 143 6.28 4.92 -0.06
C GLY A 143 6.13 3.46 0.40
N GLY A 144 7.15 2.61 0.22
CA GLY A 144 7.15 1.23 0.74
C GLY A 144 6.57 0.18 -0.21
N LEU A 145 6.25 0.52 -1.46
CA LEU A 145 5.83 -0.45 -2.47
C LEU A 145 6.98 -0.86 -3.39
N ALA A 146 7.17 -2.17 -3.56
CA ALA A 146 8.09 -2.66 -4.58
C ALA A 146 7.47 -2.52 -5.98
N ILE A 147 8.21 -1.92 -6.91
CA ILE A 147 7.87 -1.85 -8.34
C ILE A 147 8.86 -2.71 -9.11
N SER A 148 8.36 -3.57 -9.99
CA SER A 148 9.22 -4.40 -10.83
C SER A 148 10.12 -3.54 -11.71
N ARG A 149 11.41 -3.89 -11.77
CA ARG A 149 12.41 -3.26 -12.63
C ARG A 149 12.61 -4.01 -13.95
N SER A 150 11.92 -5.13 -14.14
CA SER A 150 12.01 -5.95 -15.35
C SER A 150 11.24 -5.31 -16.50
N GLY A 151 11.81 -5.35 -17.72
CA GLY A 151 11.21 -4.80 -18.94
C GLY A 151 11.78 -3.43 -19.36
N SER A 152 11.09 -2.75 -20.27
CA SER A 152 11.50 -1.45 -20.85
C SER A 152 11.71 -0.34 -19.80
N GLY A 153 12.68 0.54 -20.04
CA GLY A 153 12.87 1.75 -19.23
C GLY A 153 11.85 2.87 -19.53
N SER A 154 11.12 2.77 -20.64
CA SER A 154 10.20 3.79 -21.12
C SER A 154 9.00 3.98 -20.20
N ALA A 155 8.56 5.23 -20.07
CA ALA A 155 7.44 5.61 -19.21
C ALA A 155 6.11 5.00 -19.68
N LYS A 156 5.85 4.99 -21.00
CA LYS A 156 4.63 4.40 -21.60
C LYS A 156 4.39 2.93 -21.24
N ASP A 157 5.45 2.20 -20.87
CA ASP A 157 5.38 0.75 -20.59
C ASP A 157 5.18 0.44 -19.08
N TYR A 158 4.96 1.45 -18.23
CA TYR A 158 4.84 1.25 -16.77
C TYR A 158 3.51 0.66 -16.30
N GLY A 159 2.46 0.70 -17.11
CA GLY A 159 1.12 0.24 -16.74
C GLY A 159 1.09 -1.16 -16.09
N PRO A 160 1.65 -2.20 -16.71
CA PRO A 160 1.72 -3.54 -16.12
C PRO A 160 2.46 -3.61 -14.77
N ARG A 161 3.50 -2.79 -14.58
CA ARG A 161 4.26 -2.74 -13.32
C ARG A 161 3.44 -2.13 -12.18
N LEU A 162 2.66 -1.10 -12.50
CA LEU A 162 1.73 -0.47 -11.56
C LEU A 162 0.64 -1.45 -11.16
N VAL A 163 0.07 -2.20 -12.11
CA VAL A 163 -0.92 -3.25 -11.83
C VAL A 163 -0.36 -4.35 -10.94
N GLN A 164 0.87 -4.81 -11.20
CA GLN A 164 1.56 -5.79 -10.34
C GLN A 164 1.75 -5.26 -8.92
N ALA A 165 2.00 -3.95 -8.77
CA ALA A 165 2.06 -3.25 -7.49
C ALA A 165 0.67 -2.87 -6.94
N ARG A 166 -0.42 -3.46 -7.44
CA ARG A 166 -1.81 -3.28 -7.00
C ARG A 166 -2.43 -1.91 -7.27
N PHE A 167 -1.88 -1.14 -8.20
CA PHE A 167 -2.62 -0.02 -8.76
C PHE A 167 -3.69 -0.51 -9.73
N VAL A 168 -4.83 0.18 -9.75
CA VAL A 168 -5.94 -0.11 -10.65
C VAL A 168 -6.07 1.03 -11.65
N ALA A 169 -6.16 0.66 -12.93
CA ALA A 169 -6.44 1.62 -13.99
C ALA A 169 -7.85 2.20 -13.79
N GLN A 170 -7.94 3.52 -13.73
CA GLN A 170 -9.21 4.23 -13.60
C GLN A 170 -9.87 4.32 -14.97
N LEU A 171 -11.10 3.80 -15.08
CA LEU A 171 -11.91 3.87 -16.29
C LEU A 171 -12.68 5.19 -16.31
N GLY A 172 -12.50 5.98 -17.37
CA GLY A 172 -13.10 7.31 -17.51
C GLY A 172 -12.04 8.40 -17.51
N GLN A 173 -11.96 9.17 -18.60
CA GLN A 173 -11.10 10.35 -18.65
C GLN A 173 -11.80 11.50 -17.94
N GLY A 174 -11.24 11.95 -16.81
CA GLY A 174 -11.72 13.17 -16.17
C GLY A 174 -11.29 13.30 -14.71
N ALA A 175 -11.05 14.55 -14.32
CA ALA A 175 -10.95 14.98 -12.94
C ALA A 175 -12.18 14.51 -12.11
N PRO A 176 -12.06 14.40 -10.76
CA PRO A 176 -10.92 14.84 -9.96
C PRO A 176 -9.84 13.78 -9.79
N TYR A 177 -8.59 14.19 -10.05
CA TYR A 177 -7.40 13.42 -9.69
C TYR A 177 -7.28 13.37 -8.16
N GLN A 178 -6.81 12.23 -7.66
CA GLN A 178 -6.55 12.02 -6.24
C GLN A 178 -5.05 11.98 -6.00
N LYS A 179 -4.66 12.42 -4.81
CA LYS A 179 -3.25 12.36 -4.39
C LYS A 179 -2.74 10.93 -4.48
N GLY A 180 -1.59 10.75 -5.13
CA GLY A 180 -1.00 9.44 -5.40
C GLY A 180 -1.44 8.79 -6.71
N ASP A 181 -2.36 9.40 -7.47
CA ASP A 181 -2.64 8.96 -8.84
C ASP A 181 -1.38 9.02 -9.70
N VAL A 182 -1.15 7.99 -10.50
CA VAL A 182 -0.02 7.89 -11.43
C VAL A 182 -0.56 7.91 -12.86
N ALA A 183 -0.15 8.88 -13.67
CA ALA A 183 -0.50 8.98 -15.07
C ALA A 183 0.59 8.35 -15.94
N VAL A 184 0.22 7.33 -16.72
CA VAL A 184 1.03 6.77 -17.81
C VAL A 184 0.54 7.36 -19.12
N ILE A 185 1.44 7.97 -19.88
CA ILE A 185 1.15 8.67 -21.13
C ILE A 185 1.91 8.01 -22.27
N ASP A 186 1.21 7.72 -23.37
CA ASP A 186 1.82 7.13 -24.56
C ASP A 186 2.83 8.09 -25.24
N GLY A 187 3.77 7.50 -25.97
CA GLY A 187 4.73 8.23 -26.78
C GLY A 187 4.18 8.62 -28.16
N PHE A 188 4.80 9.61 -28.78
CA PHE A 188 4.43 10.11 -30.11
C PHE A 188 5.64 10.70 -30.84
N LEU A 189 5.50 10.93 -32.15
CA LEU A 189 6.54 11.53 -32.99
C LEU A 189 6.27 13.02 -33.22
N LYS A 190 7.30 13.75 -33.62
CA LYS A 190 7.17 15.15 -34.04
C LYS A 190 6.26 15.26 -35.27
N SER A 191 5.55 16.37 -35.35
CA SER A 191 4.61 16.67 -36.43
C SER A 191 4.65 18.17 -36.69
N ALA A 192 5.20 18.56 -37.83
CA ALA A 192 5.24 19.97 -38.23
C ALA A 192 3.82 20.52 -38.43
N ALA A 193 2.91 19.70 -39.00
CA ALA A 193 1.52 20.05 -39.25
C ALA A 193 0.76 20.37 -37.94
N GLU A 194 1.06 19.65 -36.86
CA GLU A 194 0.41 19.83 -35.55
C GLU A 194 1.23 20.74 -34.62
N GLY A 195 2.36 21.27 -35.09
CA GLY A 195 3.26 22.12 -34.31
C GLY A 195 3.94 21.41 -33.15
N ILE A 196 4.12 20.09 -33.24
CA ILE A 196 4.84 19.25 -32.29
C ILE A 196 6.32 19.23 -32.67
N LYS A 197 7.18 19.67 -31.74
CA LYS A 197 8.58 20.00 -32.05
C LYS A 197 9.54 18.82 -31.93
N LYS A 198 9.27 17.87 -31.03
CA LYS A 198 10.19 16.77 -30.69
C LYS A 198 9.49 15.42 -30.73
N ASP A 199 10.30 14.38 -30.92
CA ASP A 199 9.87 13.00 -30.70
C ASP A 199 9.85 12.72 -29.19
N HIS A 200 8.80 12.05 -28.73
CA HIS A 200 8.57 11.67 -27.34
C HIS A 200 8.27 10.17 -27.25
N VAL A 201 9.11 9.34 -27.87
CA VAL A 201 8.86 7.89 -28.08
C VAL A 201 8.73 7.08 -26.79
N ASP A 202 9.34 7.55 -25.69
CA ASP A 202 9.28 6.88 -24.39
C ASP A 202 8.00 7.18 -23.59
N GLY A 203 7.19 8.13 -24.06
CA GLY A 203 6.03 8.64 -23.34
C GLY A 203 6.40 9.39 -22.05
N HIS A 204 5.43 9.51 -21.14
CA HIS A 204 5.62 10.23 -19.88
C HIS A 204 4.97 9.55 -18.69
N LEU A 205 5.54 9.74 -17.50
CA LEU A 205 5.05 9.21 -16.24
C LEU A 205 5.06 10.32 -15.19
N ALA A 206 3.93 10.54 -14.53
CA ALA A 206 3.81 11.55 -13.48
C ALA A 206 2.91 11.06 -12.34
N MET A 207 3.08 11.63 -11.15
CA MET A 207 2.23 11.37 -9.99
C MET A 207 1.58 12.68 -9.51
N TYR A 208 0.30 12.62 -9.13
CA TYR A 208 -0.43 13.78 -8.64
C TYR A 208 -0.21 13.96 -7.14
N ASP A 209 0.24 15.14 -6.72
CA ASP A 209 0.59 15.42 -5.31
C ASP A 209 -0.59 15.88 -4.45
N GLY A 210 -1.79 15.92 -5.04
CA GLY A 210 -3.00 16.49 -4.46
C GLY A 210 -3.30 17.90 -4.96
N THR A 211 -2.33 18.55 -5.61
CA THR A 211 -2.48 19.90 -6.19
C THR A 211 -2.00 19.99 -7.63
N GLN A 212 -0.86 19.36 -7.95
CA GLN A 212 -0.21 19.41 -9.26
C GLN A 212 0.44 18.07 -9.61
N TRP A 213 0.76 17.89 -10.88
CA TRP A 213 1.50 16.72 -11.36
C TRP A 213 3.01 16.91 -11.17
N ILE A 214 3.69 15.86 -10.73
CA ILE A 214 5.15 15.84 -10.55
C ILE A 214 5.71 14.58 -11.23
N SER A 215 6.80 14.75 -11.98
CA SER A 215 7.60 13.68 -12.55
C SER A 215 9.03 13.76 -11.99
N ASP A 216 10.03 13.80 -12.87
CA ASP A 216 11.38 14.29 -12.58
C ASP A 216 11.46 15.82 -12.40
N PHE A 217 10.36 16.55 -12.58
CA PHE A 217 10.20 17.97 -12.27
C PHE A 217 8.75 18.29 -11.87
N LYS A 218 8.50 19.49 -11.33
CA LYS A 218 7.14 19.97 -11.01
C LYS A 218 6.48 20.51 -12.27
N GLN A 219 5.35 19.93 -12.69
CA GLN A 219 4.62 20.37 -13.88
C GLN A 219 3.71 21.55 -13.52
N THR A 220 3.67 22.57 -14.38
CA THR A 220 2.92 23.81 -14.14
C THR A 220 1.46 23.75 -14.60
N GLY A 221 1.10 22.77 -15.42
CA GLY A 221 -0.26 22.58 -15.92
C GLY A 221 -1.17 21.82 -14.95
N ASN A 222 -2.48 21.93 -15.16
CA ASN A 222 -3.50 21.18 -14.42
C ASN A 222 -3.76 19.78 -14.99
N THR A 223 -3.07 19.42 -16.08
CA THR A 223 -3.17 18.11 -16.73
C THR A 223 -1.89 17.29 -16.42
N PRO A 224 -1.91 15.97 -16.65
CA PRO A 224 -0.71 15.14 -16.57
C PRO A 224 0.33 15.46 -17.65
N TYR A 225 -0.01 16.26 -18.66
CA TYR A 225 0.91 16.56 -19.76
C TYR A 225 2.05 17.47 -19.29
N PRO A 226 3.32 17.10 -19.55
CA PRO A 226 4.48 17.81 -19.02
C PRO A 226 4.82 19.10 -19.79
N GLY A 227 4.17 19.38 -20.92
CA GLY A 227 4.45 20.57 -21.70
C GLY A 227 3.73 20.63 -23.05
N SER A 228 4.05 21.67 -23.82
CA SER A 228 3.27 22.07 -25.00
C SER A 228 3.16 21.03 -26.11
N ASP A 229 4.19 20.18 -26.31
CA ASP A 229 4.12 19.12 -27.33
C ASP A 229 3.05 18.08 -26.97
N TYR A 230 2.99 17.68 -25.69
CA TYR A 230 1.99 16.73 -25.18
C TYR A 230 0.58 17.31 -25.20
N GLU A 231 0.43 18.59 -24.84
CA GLU A 231 -0.87 19.29 -24.87
C GLU A 231 -1.45 19.39 -26.29
N LYS A 232 -0.59 19.48 -27.31
CA LYS A 232 -1.00 19.47 -28.72
C LYS A 232 -1.30 18.07 -29.22
N ALA A 233 -0.39 17.13 -28.98
CA ALA A 233 -0.49 15.75 -29.43
C ALA A 233 -1.65 14.98 -28.78
N LYS A 234 -2.00 15.34 -27.54
CA LYS A 234 -3.01 14.66 -26.70
C LYS A 234 -2.90 13.13 -26.75
N PRO A 235 -1.70 12.56 -26.53
CA PRO A 235 -1.55 11.11 -26.51
C PRO A 235 -2.42 10.51 -25.41
N LYS A 236 -2.74 9.23 -25.57
CA LYS A 236 -3.54 8.48 -24.61
C LYS A 236 -2.90 8.56 -23.22
N VAL A 237 -3.74 8.85 -22.22
CA VAL A 237 -3.39 8.84 -20.81
C VAL A 237 -4.19 7.76 -20.11
N VAL A 238 -3.52 6.98 -19.26
CA VAL A 238 -4.16 6.05 -18.32
C VAL A 238 -3.76 6.46 -16.90
N ILE A 239 -4.76 6.70 -16.06
CA ILE A 239 -4.55 7.00 -14.63
C ILE A 239 -4.61 5.70 -13.84
N TYR A 240 -3.61 5.49 -13.00
CA TYR A 240 -3.48 4.36 -12.09
C TYR A 240 -3.60 4.85 -10.66
N ARG A 241 -4.49 4.25 -9.88
CA ARG A 241 -4.69 4.57 -8.46
C ARG A 241 -4.39 3.37 -7.61
N TYR A 242 -3.64 3.56 -6.54
CA TYR A 242 -3.46 2.50 -5.55
C TYR A 242 -4.77 2.34 -4.77
N ASN A 243 -5.40 1.18 -4.86
CA ASN A 243 -6.49 0.85 -3.96
C ASN A 243 -5.88 0.50 -2.61
N THR A 244 -6.11 1.38 -1.62
CA THR A 244 -5.80 1.13 -0.22
C THR A 244 -6.50 -0.12 0.27
#